data_AF-B6QER7-F1
#
_entry.id   AF-B6QER7-F1
#
_cell.length_a   1.000
_cell.length_b   1.000
_cell.length_c   1.000
_cell.angle_alpha   90.00
_cell.angle_beta   90.00
_cell.angle_gamma   90.00
#
_symmetry.space_group_name_H-M   'P 1'
#
loop_
_entity.id
_entity.type
_entity.pdbx_description
1 polymer ?
#
loop_
_entity_poly.entity_id
_entity_poly.type
_entity_poly.pdbx_seq_one_letter_code
_entity_poly.pdbx_strand_id
1 'polypeptide(L)'
;MGGKILRVTMFKIPGKENQLKLAENYKKLSTEALKDGKPYILSLQAGPTIEDSRSNGFTFVAKTEFASLEDMKYYDDEDQVHLSLKKTALQMNIQEIVILYAEPLVTL
;
A
#
# COMPACT_ATOMS: atom_id res chain seq x y z
N MET A 1 18.98 12.41 -8.64
CA MET A 1 17.62 12.91 -8.33
C MET A 1 17.08 12.03 -7.22
N GLY A 2 16.62 12.62 -6.12
CA GLY A 2 16.11 11.92 -4.95
C GLY A 2 14.94 12.74 -4.42
N GLY A 3 13.73 12.40 -4.90
CA GLY A 3 12.50 13.07 -4.54
C GLY A 3 11.59 12.15 -3.73
N LYS A 4 10.57 12.74 -3.11
CA LYS A 4 9.48 11.98 -2.48
C LYS A 4 8.89 10.99 -3.49
N ILE A 5 8.42 9.85 -3.02
CA ILE A 5 7.74 8.86 -3.85
C ILE A 5 6.29 8.77 -3.41
N LEU A 6 5.38 8.90 -4.37
CA LEU A 6 3.97 8.53 -4.22
C LEU A 6 3.78 7.14 -4.80
N ARG A 7 3.38 6.16 -3.99
CA ARG A 7 3.02 4.81 -4.44
C ARG A 7 1.53 4.59 -4.22
N VAL A 8 0.87 4.05 -5.23
CA VAL A 8 -0.54 3.63 -5.15
C VAL A 8 -0.63 2.16 -5.50
N THR A 9 -1.39 1.42 -4.69
CA THR A 9 -1.77 0.03 -4.97
C THR A 9 -3.27 -0.10 -4.96
N MET A 10 -3.81 -0.68 -6.02
CA MET A 10 -5.22 -0.98 -6.15
C MET A 10 -5.39 -2.49 -6.26
N PHE A 11 -6.37 -3.02 -5.54
CA PHE A 11 -6.66 -4.45 -5.52
C PHE A 11 -8.10 -4.70 -5.94
N LYS A 12 -8.30 -5.72 -6.77
CA LYS A 12 -9.59 -6.32 -7.07
C LYS A 12 -9.71 -7.59 -6.23
N ILE A 13 -10.26 -7.42 -5.03
CA ILE A 13 -10.43 -8.50 -4.05
C ILE A 13 -11.92 -8.73 -3.79
N PRO A 14 -12.39 -9.99 -3.91
CA PRO A 14 -13.77 -10.32 -3.61
C PRO A 14 -14.01 -10.35 -2.09
N GLY A 15 -15.21 -9.92 -1.69
CA GLY A 15 -15.71 -10.03 -0.32
C GLY A 15 -15.23 -8.94 0.62
N LYS A 16 -16.16 -8.38 1.40
CA LYS A 16 -15.87 -7.35 2.41
C LYS A 16 -14.95 -7.84 3.52
N GLU A 17 -15.03 -9.12 3.89
CA GLU A 17 -14.18 -9.73 4.92
C GLU A 17 -12.69 -9.63 4.55
N ASN A 18 -12.33 -9.96 3.31
CA ASN A 18 -10.95 -9.86 2.83
C ASN A 18 -10.47 -8.40 2.81
N GLN A 19 -11.33 -7.46 2.41
CA GLN A 19 -11.01 -6.03 2.41
C GLN A 19 -10.75 -5.50 3.83
N LEU A 20 -11.57 -5.90 4.81
CA LEU A 20 -11.36 -5.54 6.22
C LEU A 20 -10.10 -6.19 6.79
N LYS A 21 -9.84 -7.46 6.47
CA LYS A 21 -8.61 -8.15 6.86
C LYS A 21 -7.38 -7.46 6.26
N LEU A 22 -7.45 -6.98 5.02
CA LEU A 22 -6.37 -6.21 4.40
C LEU A 22 -6.17 -4.86 5.10
N ALA A 23 -7.25 -4.15 5.45
CA ALA A 23 -7.19 -2.90 6.21
C ALA A 23 -6.49 -3.08 7.57
N GLU A 24 -6.78 -4.16 8.30
CA GLU A 24 -6.10 -4.46 9.56
C GLU A 24 -4.60 -4.74 9.38
N ASN A 25 -4.18 -5.36 8.27
CA ASN A 25 -2.75 -5.50 7.97
C ASN A 25 -2.08 -4.16 7.67
N TYR A 26 -2.76 -3.26 6.92
CA TYR A 26 -2.27 -1.89 6.71
C TYR A 26 -2.21 -1.08 8.00
N LYS A 27 -3.13 -1.31 8.95
CA LYS A 27 -3.08 -0.69 10.28
C LYS A 27 -1.83 -1.13 11.05
N LYS A 28 -1.49 -2.43 11.06
CA LYS A 28 -0.24 -2.93 11.67
C LYS A 28 0.99 -2.33 11.00
N LEU A 29 1.01 -2.31 9.66
CA LEU A 29 2.07 -1.67 8.89
C LEU A 29 2.28 -0.20 9.30
N SER A 30 1.20 0.55 9.53
CA SER A 30 1.28 1.97 9.93
C SER A 30 1.97 2.20 11.28
N THR A 31 2.01 1.19 12.16
CA THR A 31 2.56 1.29 13.51
C THR A 31 3.87 0.54 13.71
N GLU A 32 4.14 -0.49 12.91
CA GLU A 32 5.25 -1.42 13.12
C GLU A 32 6.36 -1.33 12.04
N ALA A 33 6.08 -0.71 10.88
CA ALA A 33 7.06 -0.57 9.81
C ALA A 33 8.17 0.41 10.17
N LEU A 34 9.38 -0.10 10.36
CA LEU A 34 10.57 0.67 10.70
C LEU A 34 11.74 0.26 9.81
N LYS A 35 12.58 1.24 9.44
CA LYS A 35 13.88 1.06 8.80
C LYS A 35 14.93 1.52 9.80
N ASP A 36 15.83 0.63 10.21
CA ASP A 36 16.82 0.88 11.28
C ASP A 36 16.20 1.43 12.58
N GLY A 37 15.02 0.92 12.94
CA GLY A 37 14.28 1.34 14.14
C GLY A 37 13.60 2.71 14.03
N LYS A 38 13.58 3.34 12.84
CA LYS A 38 12.95 4.66 12.62
C LYS A 38 11.81 4.57 11.60
N PRO A 39 10.74 5.39 11.75
CA PRO A 39 9.70 5.51 10.73
C PRO A 39 10.29 6.07 9.43
N TYR A 40 9.93 5.45 8.31
CA TYR A 40 10.39 5.84 6.97
C TYR A 40 9.24 6.07 5.98
N ILE A 41 8.04 5.57 6.31
CA ILE A 41 6.79 5.90 5.63
C ILE A 41 6.34 7.29 6.08
N LEU A 42 6.19 8.23 5.15
CA LEU A 42 5.78 9.60 5.43
C LEU A 42 4.25 9.71 5.61
N SER A 43 3.49 8.98 4.81
CA SER A 43 2.04 8.87 4.95
C SER A 43 1.54 7.53 4.42
N LEU A 44 0.46 7.01 5.02
CA LEU A 44 -0.22 5.80 4.59
C LEU A 44 -1.73 5.99 4.72
N GLN A 45 -2.46 5.73 3.66
CA GLN A 45 -3.93 5.71 3.64
C GLN A 45 -4.36 4.46 2.89
N ALA A 46 -5.20 3.63 3.50
CA ALA A 46 -5.67 2.40 2.88
C ALA A 46 -7.12 2.09 3.27
N GLY A 47 -7.90 1.56 2.33
CA GLY A 47 -9.27 1.17 2.62
C GLY A 47 -10.04 0.64 1.42
N PRO A 48 -11.26 0.11 1.67
CA PRO A 48 -12.19 -0.25 0.61
C PRO A 48 -12.53 0.97 -0.25
N THR A 49 -12.66 0.76 -1.56
CA THR A 49 -13.17 1.80 -2.45
C THR A 49 -14.67 1.98 -2.24
N ILE A 50 -15.18 3.18 -2.50
CA ILE A 50 -16.62 3.40 -2.62
C ILE A 50 -17.09 2.81 -3.95
N GLU A 51 -18.29 2.23 -3.97
CA GLU A 51 -18.88 1.65 -5.18
C GLU A 51 -19.07 2.73 -6.25
N ASP A 52 -18.38 2.57 -7.38
CA ASP A 52 -18.38 3.52 -8.49
C ASP A 52 -17.95 2.81 -9.78
N SER A 53 -18.58 3.16 -10.91
CA SER A 53 -18.26 2.55 -12.20
C SER A 53 -16.84 2.86 -12.69
N ARG A 54 -16.28 4.00 -12.28
CA ARG A 54 -14.91 4.43 -12.62
C ARG A 54 -13.85 3.60 -11.90
N SER A 55 -14.20 2.93 -10.80
CA SER A 55 -13.28 2.09 -10.04
C SER A 55 -12.86 0.83 -10.82
N ASN A 56 -13.47 0.53 -11.99
CA ASN A 56 -13.14 -0.62 -12.83
C ASN A 56 -13.12 -1.96 -12.08
N GLY A 57 -13.97 -2.07 -11.05
CA GLY A 57 -14.03 -3.22 -10.17
C GLY A 57 -12.87 -3.36 -9.17
N PHE A 58 -11.92 -2.44 -9.09
CA PHE A 58 -11.00 -2.37 -7.95
C PHE A 58 -11.82 -2.06 -6.68
N THR A 59 -11.56 -2.82 -5.63
CA THR A 59 -12.36 -2.82 -4.40
C THR A 59 -11.60 -2.34 -3.17
N PHE A 60 -10.29 -2.14 -3.29
CA PHE A 60 -9.43 -1.64 -2.23
C PHE A 60 -8.29 -0.80 -2.80
N VAL A 61 -7.94 0.29 -2.13
CA VAL A 61 -6.83 1.17 -2.50
C VAL A 61 -5.92 1.42 -1.30
N ALA A 62 -4.61 1.48 -1.55
CA ALA A 62 -3.60 1.94 -0.62
C ALA A 62 -2.72 3.00 -1.29
N LYS A 63 -2.50 4.11 -0.59
CA LYS A 63 -1.59 5.19 -0.96
C LYS A 63 -0.50 5.28 0.12
N THR A 64 0.75 5.20 -0.30
CA THR A 64 1.91 5.33 0.59
C THR A 64 2.87 6.37 0.03
N GLU A 65 3.40 7.23 0.90
CA GLU A 65 4.42 8.22 0.55
C GLU A 65 5.73 7.92 1.25
N PHE A 66 6.84 8.07 0.53
CA PHE A 66 8.21 7.85 1.02
C PHE A 66 9.08 9.07 0.75
N ALA A 67 10.15 9.23 1.54
CA ALA A 67 11.11 10.31 1.32
C ALA A 67 11.99 10.07 0.09
N SER A 68 12.15 8.82 -0.34
CA SER A 68 13.04 8.43 -1.43
C SER A 68 12.61 7.14 -2.13
N LEU A 69 13.16 6.91 -3.32
CA LEU A 69 13.02 5.62 -4.03
C LEU A 69 13.64 4.45 -3.26
N GLU A 70 14.71 4.70 -2.50
CA GLU A 70 15.35 3.68 -1.66
C GLU A 70 14.42 3.22 -0.55
N ASP A 71 13.73 4.14 0.12
CA ASP A 71 12.76 3.82 1.17
C ASP A 71 11.56 3.02 0.63
N MET A 72 11.11 3.34 -0.59
CA MET A 72 10.07 2.57 -1.27
C MET A 72 10.55 1.16 -1.67
N LYS A 73 11.82 1.00 -2.06
CA LYS A 73 12.39 -0.32 -2.36
C LYS A 73 12.55 -1.17 -1.09
N TYR A 74 13.05 -0.56 -0.01
CA TYR A 74 13.10 -1.21 1.29
C TYR A 74 11.70 -1.68 1.73
N TYR A 75 10.68 -0.83 1.55
CA TYR A 75 9.29 -1.21 1.77
C TYR A 75 8.89 -2.46 0.99
N ASP A 76 9.13 -2.50 -0.32
CA ASP A 76 8.67 -3.59 -1.18
C ASP A 76 9.43 -4.91 -0.96
N ASP A 77 10.73 -4.84 -0.66
CA ASP A 77 11.63 -5.99 -0.72
C ASP A 77 12.17 -6.47 0.64
N GLU A 78 12.23 -5.60 1.66
CA GLU A 78 12.96 -5.87 2.90
C GLU A 78 12.10 -5.73 4.17
N ASP A 79 11.12 -4.83 4.19
CA ASP A 79 10.26 -4.59 5.35
C ASP A 79 9.44 -5.84 5.71
N GLN A 80 9.75 -6.45 6.85
CA GLN A 80 9.13 -7.71 7.26
C GLN A 80 7.63 -7.60 7.53
N VAL A 81 7.16 -6.41 7.93
CA VAL A 81 5.73 -6.16 8.18
C VAL A 81 4.99 -6.09 6.84
N HIS A 82 5.54 -5.39 5.85
CA HIS A 82 4.99 -5.36 4.50
C HIS A 82 5.07 -6.72 3.79
N LEU A 83 6.17 -7.47 3.94
CA LEU A 83 6.28 -8.83 3.40
C LEU A 83 5.22 -9.77 4.01
N SER A 84 4.90 -9.61 5.30
CA SER A 84 3.82 -10.34 5.96
C SER A 84 2.43 -9.94 5.43
N LEU A 85 2.21 -8.64 5.21
CA LEU A 85 1.00 -8.13 4.55
C LEU A 85 0.84 -8.74 3.16
N LYS A 86 1.89 -8.75 2.33
CA LYS A 86 1.90 -9.33 0.99
C LYS A 86 1.54 -10.82 1.01
N LYS A 87 2.13 -11.59 1.92
CA LYS A 87 1.78 -13.01 2.12
C LYS A 87 0.31 -13.20 2.47
N THR A 88 -0.23 -12.35 3.35
CA THR A 88 -1.63 -12.39 3.76
C THR A 88 -2.57 -12.01 2.61
N ALA A 89 -2.21 -11.01 1.81
CA ALA A 89 -2.99 -10.56 0.66
C ALA A 89 -3.08 -11.66 -0.42
N LEU A 90 -2.01 -12.40 -0.69
CA LEU A 90 -2.00 -13.52 -1.64
C LEU A 90 -3.01 -14.63 -1.30
N GLN A 91 -3.47 -14.73 -0.05
CA GLN A 91 -4.48 -15.69 0.39
C GLN A 91 -5.93 -15.20 0.14
N MET A 92 -6.13 -13.98 -0.36
CA MET A 92 -7.45 -13.34 -0.47
C MET A 92 -8.11 -13.48 -1.84
N ASN A 93 -7.65 -14.40 -2.68
CA ASN A 93 -8.15 -14.57 -4.05
C ASN A 93 -8.14 -13.25 -4.86
N ILE A 94 -6.99 -12.56 -4.84
CA ILE A 94 -6.78 -11.33 -5.61
C ILE A 94 -7.00 -11.65 -7.10
N GLN A 95 -7.99 -10.99 -7.70
CA GLN A 95 -8.29 -11.14 -9.13
C GLN A 95 -7.37 -10.26 -9.98
N GLU A 96 -7.02 -9.09 -9.45
CA GLU A 96 -6.17 -8.12 -10.12
C GLU A 96 -5.47 -7.23 -9.08
N ILE A 97 -4.24 -6.85 -9.37
CA ILE A 97 -3.49 -5.87 -8.58
C ILE A 97 -2.77 -4.92 -9.53
N VAL A 98 -2.88 -3.62 -9.24
CA VAL A 98 -2.12 -2.58 -9.94
C VAL A 98 -1.26 -1.87 -8.91
N ILE A 99 0.03 -1.80 -9.19
CA ILE A 99 1.00 -1.04 -8.39
C ILE A 99 1.63 -0.02 -9.31
N LEU A 100 1.60 1.24 -8.90
CA LEU A 100 2.30 2.32 -9.57
C LEU A 100 2.99 3.19 -8.53
N TYR A 101 4.07 3.84 -8.95
CA TYR A 101 4.71 4.87 -8.16
C TYR A 101 5.26 5.97 -9.07
N ALA A 102 5.38 7.18 -8.52
CA ALA A 102 5.87 8.34 -9.22
C ALA A 102 6.64 9.26 -8.28
N GLU A 103 7.58 10.00 -8.85
CA GLU A 103 8.09 11.23 -8.25
C GLU A 103 7.06 12.34 -8.53
N PRO A 104 6.32 12.84 -7.50
CA PRO A 104 5.26 13.81 -7.73
C PRO A 104 5.87 15.16 -8.12
N LEU A 105 5.38 15.73 -9.22
CA LEU A 105 5.77 17.07 -9.68
C LEU A 105 4.96 18.19 -9.02
N VAL A 106 3.85 17.84 -8.36
CA VAL A 106 2.94 18.77 -7.67
C VAL A 106 2.71 18.26 -6.25
N THR A 107 2.97 19.11 -5.26
CA THR A 107 2.73 18.87 -3.84
C THR A 107 2.09 20.13 -3.21
N LEU A 108 1.25 19.95 -2.19
CA LEU A 108 0.65 21.04 -1.43
C LEU A 108 1.51 21.45 -0.23
#